data_AF-H0EP54-F1
#
_entry.id   AF-H0EP54-F1
#
_cell.length_a   1.000
_cell.length_b   1.000
_cell.length_c   1.000
_cell.angle_alpha   90.00
_cell.angle_beta   90.00
_cell.angle_gamma   90.00
#
_symmetry.space_group_name_H-M   'P 1'
#
loop_
_entity.id
_entity.type
_entity.pdbx_description
1 polymer ?
#
loop_
_entity_poly.entity_id
_entity_poly.type
_entity_poly.pdbx_seq_one_letter_code
_entity_poly.pdbx_strand_id
1 'polypeptide(L)'
;MEPPARDSVKRMSPTLWALGSRMLCVKIGVAEAQQLNTIASWKDGDSEFRLIPRDEALLVGFGEGDSAVDRIQECGTGGSVFSIGNEAICKAKSWYEGRQLEGTTIEVVREQFPSVPLPEVLYSWNDPAMHRTFLITRRVYARTLNAAWPDLSASQRKTIAVEGH
;
A
#
# COMPACT_ATOMS: atom_id res chain seq x y z
N MET A 1 3.17 -8.73 18.13
CA MET A 1 1.93 -7.93 18.02
C MET A 1 0.97 -8.79 17.22
N GLU A 2 -0.15 -9.16 17.84
CA GLU A 2 -1.15 -10.03 17.21
C GLU A 2 -2.30 -9.19 16.65
N PRO A 3 -2.88 -9.56 15.49
CA PRO A 3 -2.36 -10.55 14.54
C PRO A 3 -1.07 -10.02 13.86
N PRO A 4 -0.23 -10.87 13.22
CA PRO A 4 0.99 -10.41 12.57
C PRO A 4 0.69 -9.52 11.35
N ALA A 5 1.63 -8.64 10.98
CA ALA A 5 1.41 -7.66 9.90
C ALA A 5 1.13 -8.31 8.54
N ARG A 6 1.59 -9.54 8.31
CA ARG A 6 1.31 -10.31 7.11
C ARG A 6 -0.17 -10.66 6.91
N ASP A 7 -0.99 -10.62 7.97
CA ASP A 7 -2.43 -10.91 7.93
C ASP A 7 -3.30 -9.65 7.92
N SER A 8 -2.67 -8.48 7.72
CA SER A 8 -3.35 -7.18 7.72
C SER A 8 -4.10 -6.89 6.42
N VAL A 9 -3.77 -7.57 5.32
CA VAL A 9 -4.51 -7.50 4.06
C VAL A 9 -4.86 -8.91 3.65
N LYS A 10 -6.14 -9.12 3.30
CA LYS A 10 -6.65 -10.41 2.86
C LYS A 10 -7.42 -10.26 1.56
N ARG A 11 -7.12 -11.11 0.58
CA ARG A 11 -7.91 -11.22 -0.63
C ARG A 11 -9.12 -12.10 -0.35
N MET A 12 -10.30 -11.51 -0.39
CA MET A 12 -11.57 -12.20 -0.13
C MET A 12 -12.09 -12.86 -1.41
N SER A 13 -11.83 -12.22 -2.55
CA SER A 13 -12.20 -12.72 -3.89
C SER A 13 -11.25 -12.13 -4.95
N PRO A 14 -11.37 -12.51 -6.23
CA PRO A 14 -10.62 -11.87 -7.30
C PRO A 14 -10.83 -10.35 -7.43
N THR A 15 -11.92 -9.81 -6.88
CA THR A 15 -12.33 -8.41 -6.98
C THR A 15 -12.47 -7.70 -5.63
N LEU A 16 -12.21 -8.36 -4.50
CA LEU A 16 -12.43 -7.81 -3.16
C LEU A 16 -11.28 -8.12 -2.21
N TRP A 17 -10.79 -7.09 -1.52
CA TRP A 17 -9.77 -7.18 -0.49
C TRP A 17 -10.26 -6.54 0.80
N ALA A 18 -9.98 -7.20 1.91
CA ALA A 18 -10.11 -6.66 3.25
C ALA A 18 -8.78 -6.07 3.71
N LEU A 19 -8.78 -4.78 4.07
CA LEU A 19 -7.61 -4.04 4.54
C LEU A 19 -7.84 -3.64 5.99
N GLY A 20 -7.29 -4.46 6.88
CA GLY A 20 -7.51 -4.35 8.31
C GLY A 20 -8.98 -4.49 8.71
N SER A 21 -9.34 -3.80 9.79
CA SER A 21 -10.70 -3.78 10.36
C SER A 21 -11.56 -2.63 9.84
N ARG A 22 -11.03 -1.74 9.00
CA ARG A 22 -11.68 -0.47 8.65
C ARG A 22 -11.98 -0.26 7.18
N MET A 23 -11.27 -0.92 6.27
CA MET A 23 -11.37 -0.63 4.85
C MET A 23 -11.58 -1.89 4.02
N LEU A 24 -12.30 -1.74 2.91
CA LEU A 24 -12.32 -2.68 1.81
C LEU A 24 -11.75 -2.01 0.58
N CYS A 25 -11.10 -2.79 -0.27
CA CYS A 25 -10.75 -2.38 -1.61
C CYS A 25 -11.51 -3.24 -2.60
N VAL A 26 -12.20 -2.61 -3.54
CA VAL A 26 -13.01 -3.29 -4.56
C VAL A 26 -12.42 -2.98 -5.93
N LYS A 27 -12.27 -4.02 -6.75
CA LYS A 27 -11.95 -3.90 -8.18
C LYS A 27 -13.25 -3.91 -8.96
N ILE A 28 -13.50 -2.85 -9.69
CA ILE A 28 -14.72 -2.63 -10.46
C ILE A 28 -14.35 -2.58 -11.95
N GLY A 29 -15.11 -3.29 -12.78
CA GLY A 29 -15.03 -3.15 -14.22
C GLY A 29 -15.70 -1.87 -14.70
N VAL A 30 -15.30 -1.31 -15.85
CA VAL A 30 -15.82 -0.04 -16.40
C VAL A 30 -17.36 0.02 -16.44
N ALA A 31 -18.05 -1.13 -16.55
CA ALA A 31 -19.51 -1.22 -16.65
C ALA A 31 -20.27 -1.28 -15.32
N GLU A 32 -19.59 -1.48 -14.18
CA GLU A 32 -20.23 -1.80 -12.88
C GLU A 32 -20.11 -0.65 -11.88
N ALA A 33 -20.32 0.59 -12.32
CA ALA A 33 -20.23 1.78 -11.46
C ALA A 33 -21.38 1.85 -10.44
N GLN A 34 -21.36 0.99 -9.43
CA GLN A 34 -22.14 1.17 -8.20
C GLN A 34 -21.66 2.42 -7.46
N GLN A 35 -22.60 3.18 -6.90
CA GLN A 35 -22.32 4.27 -5.96
C GLN A 35 -21.84 3.67 -4.64
N LEU A 36 -20.55 3.34 -4.59
CA LEU A 36 -19.87 3.02 -3.35
C LEU A 36 -19.31 4.30 -2.74
N ASN A 37 -19.36 4.43 -1.42
CA ASN A 37 -18.77 5.54 -0.66
C ASN A 37 -17.24 5.50 -0.80
N THR A 38 -16.74 6.07 -1.90
CA THR A 38 -15.35 5.97 -2.31
C THR A 38 -14.50 6.99 -1.57
N ILE A 39 -13.48 6.52 -0.87
CA ILE A 39 -12.49 7.34 -0.15
C ILE A 39 -11.35 7.71 -1.09
N ALA A 40 -10.86 6.73 -1.85
CA ALA A 40 -9.80 6.89 -2.83
C ALA A 40 -10.03 5.92 -4.00
N SER A 41 -9.59 6.30 -5.20
CA SER A 41 -9.60 5.39 -6.34
C SER A 41 -8.34 5.53 -7.19
N TRP A 42 -8.00 4.46 -7.90
CA TRP A 42 -6.93 4.46 -8.89
C TRP A 42 -7.26 3.50 -10.03
N LYS A 43 -6.74 3.83 -11.21
CA LYS A 43 -6.86 2.98 -12.39
C LYS A 43 -5.75 1.94 -12.42
N ASP A 44 -6.09 0.75 -12.91
CA ASP A 44 -5.17 -0.35 -13.19
C ASP A 44 -5.63 -1.03 -14.49
N GLY A 45 -5.03 -0.61 -15.61
CA GLY A 45 -5.49 -0.95 -16.95
C GLY A 45 -6.95 -0.53 -17.18
N ASP A 46 -7.78 -1.49 -17.61
CA ASP A 46 -9.21 -1.30 -17.85
C ASP A 46 -10.07 -1.42 -16.58
N SER A 47 -9.44 -1.62 -15.42
CA SER A 47 -10.14 -1.72 -14.14
C SER A 47 -9.91 -0.48 -13.29
N GLU A 48 -10.88 -0.17 -12.42
CA GLU A 48 -10.71 0.81 -11.37
C GLU A 48 -10.76 0.11 -10.01
N PHE A 49 -9.80 0.42 -9.16
CA PHE A 49 -9.82 0.02 -7.76
C PHE A 49 -10.34 1.17 -6.92
N ARG A 50 -11.24 0.87 -5.99
CA ARG A 50 -11.83 1.83 -5.06
C ARG A 50 -11.65 1.37 -3.63
N LEU A 51 -11.09 2.25 -2.82
CA LEU A 51 -11.03 2.09 -1.38
C LEU A 51 -12.31 2.65 -0.77
N ILE A 52 -12.96 1.85 0.06
CA ILE A 52 -14.25 2.18 0.69
C ILE A 52 -14.19 1.83 2.20
N PRO A 53 -15.02 2.47 3.04
CA PRO A 53 -15.22 2.02 4.41
C PRO A 53 -15.64 0.55 4.43
N ARG A 54 -15.22 -0.16 5.47
CA ARG A 54 -15.58 -1.57 5.62
C ARG A 54 -17.08 -1.73 5.83
N ASP A 55 -17.68 -2.57 4.99
CA ASP A 55 -19.07 -3.00 5.07
C ASP A 55 -19.09 -4.53 5.16
N GLU A 56 -19.51 -5.07 6.31
CA GLU A 56 -19.60 -6.50 6.53
C GLU A 56 -20.62 -7.17 5.60
N ALA A 57 -21.61 -6.43 5.07
CA ALA A 57 -22.57 -6.97 4.11
C ALA A 57 -21.89 -7.43 2.81
N LEU A 58 -20.80 -6.75 2.40
CA LEU A 58 -20.01 -7.12 1.22
C LEU A 58 -19.09 -8.32 1.47
N LEU A 59 -18.93 -8.73 2.73
CA LEU A 59 -18.11 -9.87 3.13
C LEU A 59 -18.94 -11.14 3.38
N VAL A 60 -20.27 -11.02 3.40
CA VAL A 60 -21.18 -12.16 3.59
C VAL A 60 -20.95 -13.19 2.48
N GLY A 61 -20.71 -14.43 2.88
CA GLY A 61 -20.50 -15.55 1.95
C GLY A 61 -19.04 -15.74 1.50
N PHE A 62 -18.12 -14.85 1.89
CA PHE A 62 -16.69 -15.08 1.73
C PHE A 62 -16.10 -15.80 2.95
N GLY A 63 -15.10 -16.65 2.71
CA GLY A 63 -14.32 -17.30 3.78
C GLY A 63 -13.37 -16.31 4.48
N GLU A 64 -12.35 -16.82 5.17
CA GLU A 64 -11.38 -15.96 5.89
C GLU A 64 -10.51 -15.08 4.98
N GLY A 65 -10.47 -15.38 3.68
CA GLY A 65 -9.60 -14.73 2.69
C GLY A 65 -8.15 -15.24 2.75
N ASP A 66 -7.36 -14.84 1.76
CA ASP A 66 -5.95 -15.23 1.62
C ASP A 66 -5.02 -14.02 1.83
N SER A 67 -4.12 -14.10 2.82
CA SER A 67 -3.17 -13.04 3.13
C SER A 67 -1.82 -13.18 2.42
N ALA A 68 -1.56 -14.30 1.75
CA ALA A 68 -0.31 -14.62 1.08
C ALA A 68 -0.31 -14.24 -0.41
N VAL A 69 -1.45 -14.36 -1.11
CA VAL A 69 -1.56 -14.17 -2.56
C VAL A 69 -0.97 -12.85 -3.05
N ASP A 70 -1.30 -11.74 -2.40
CA ASP A 70 -0.87 -10.41 -2.85
C ASP A 70 0.32 -9.86 -2.05
N ARG A 71 0.92 -10.66 -1.16
CA ARG A 71 2.02 -10.21 -0.31
C ARG A 71 3.34 -10.19 -1.09
N ILE A 72 3.97 -9.03 -1.14
CA ILE A 72 5.27 -8.82 -1.81
C ILE A 72 6.43 -9.06 -0.84
N GLN A 73 6.28 -8.58 0.40
CA GLN A 73 7.35 -8.63 1.39
C GLN A 73 6.79 -8.72 2.81
N GLU A 74 7.43 -9.53 3.64
CA GLU A 74 7.25 -9.57 5.09
C GLU A 74 8.47 -8.93 5.76
N CYS A 75 8.27 -7.85 6.51
CA CYS A 75 9.33 -7.11 7.20
C CYS A 75 9.31 -7.44 8.70
N GLY A 76 9.70 -8.67 9.02
CA GLY A 76 9.67 -9.19 10.39
C GLY A 76 8.29 -9.11 11.02
N THR A 77 8.23 -8.85 12.33
CA THR A 77 6.97 -8.72 13.07
C THR A 77 6.30 -7.35 12.90
N GLY A 78 7.02 -6.38 12.35
CA GLY A 78 6.66 -4.96 12.40
C GLY A 78 5.89 -4.44 11.19
N GLY A 79 5.96 -5.10 10.04
CA GLY A 79 5.27 -4.64 8.84
C GLY A 79 5.24 -5.64 7.69
N SER A 80 4.36 -5.41 6.73
CA SER A 80 4.20 -6.21 5.53
C SER A 80 3.78 -5.31 4.37
N VAL A 81 4.14 -5.71 3.15
CA VAL A 81 3.84 -4.98 1.92
C VAL A 81 3.06 -5.88 0.98
N PHE A 82 1.99 -5.33 0.42
CA PHE A 82 1.03 -6.03 -0.44
C PHE A 82 0.86 -5.27 -1.76
N SER A 83 0.66 -6.00 -2.85
CA SER A 83 0.20 -5.44 -4.12
C SER A 83 -1.32 -5.27 -4.06
N ILE A 84 -1.86 -4.21 -4.63
CA ILE A 84 -3.31 -4.12 -4.91
C ILE A 84 -3.47 -3.78 -6.38
N GLY A 85 -3.72 -4.81 -7.18
CA GLY A 85 -3.53 -4.73 -8.62
C GLY A 85 -2.05 -4.50 -8.97
N ASN A 86 -1.82 -3.95 -10.16
CA ASN A 86 -0.47 -3.62 -10.64
C ASN A 86 -0.04 -2.21 -10.26
N GLU A 87 -0.98 -1.28 -10.12
CA GLU A 87 -0.69 0.17 -10.02
C GLU A 87 -0.59 0.70 -8.58
N ALA A 88 -0.89 -0.10 -7.56
CA ALA A 88 -0.83 0.33 -6.16
C ALA A 88 -0.13 -0.67 -5.24
N ILE A 89 0.49 -0.11 -4.20
CA ILE A 89 1.15 -0.84 -3.11
C ILE A 89 0.48 -0.44 -1.81
N CYS A 90 0.13 -1.43 -0.98
CA CYS A 90 -0.36 -1.23 0.37
C CYS A 90 0.68 -1.70 1.38
N LYS A 91 1.11 -0.79 2.27
CA LYS A 91 2.01 -1.10 3.38
C LYS A 91 1.19 -1.14 4.67
N ALA A 92 1.28 -2.24 5.40
CA ALA A 92 0.78 -2.35 6.76
C ALA A 92 1.96 -2.33 7.74
N LYS A 93 1.92 -1.47 8.75
CA LYS A 93 2.97 -1.36 9.78
C LYS A 93 2.38 -1.31 11.17
N SER A 94 3.12 -1.76 12.17
CA SER A 94 2.74 -1.68 13.57
C SER A 94 2.53 -0.23 13.99
N TRP A 95 1.48 0.04 14.74
CA TRP A 95 1.14 1.36 15.24
C TRP A 95 1.01 1.37 16.77
N TYR A 96 1.35 2.50 17.36
CA TYR A 96 1.11 2.83 18.75
C TYR A 96 0.73 4.31 18.84
N GLU A 97 0.06 4.69 19.93
CA GLU A 97 -0.42 6.05 20.12
C GLU A 97 0.72 7.08 20.06
N GLY A 98 0.50 8.19 19.36
CA GLY A 98 1.51 9.23 19.14
C GLY A 98 2.47 8.97 17.96
N ARG A 99 2.45 7.79 17.34
CA ARG A 99 3.22 7.53 16.11
C ARG A 99 2.59 8.24 14.92
N GLN A 100 3.38 9.09 14.24
CA GLN A 100 2.98 9.75 13.00
C GLN A 100 2.84 8.76 11.83
N LEU A 101 1.93 9.08 10.91
CA LEU A 101 1.72 8.34 9.67
C LEU A 101 2.87 8.59 8.68
N GLU A 102 3.33 7.52 8.02
CA GLU A 102 4.31 7.63 6.93
C GLU A 102 3.80 8.54 5.80
N GLY A 103 2.49 8.52 5.52
CA GLY A 103 1.87 9.44 4.56
C GLY A 103 2.12 10.91 4.87
N THR A 104 1.91 11.32 6.13
CA THR A 104 2.17 12.70 6.59
C THR A 104 3.65 13.05 6.49
N THR A 105 4.55 12.12 6.81
CA THR A 105 6.01 12.35 6.61
C THR A 105 6.34 12.54 5.13
N ILE A 106 5.75 11.75 4.23
CA ILE A 106 5.96 11.90 2.77
C ILE A 106 5.50 13.27 2.29
N GLU A 107 4.36 13.77 2.76
CA GLU A 107 3.85 15.10 2.42
C GLU A 107 4.82 16.21 2.86
N VAL A 108 5.29 16.16 4.10
CA VAL A 108 6.27 17.12 4.63
C VAL A 108 7.57 17.12 3.81
N VAL A 109 8.10 15.94 3.48
CA VAL A 109 9.33 15.86 2.66
C VAL A 109 9.08 16.36 1.24
N ARG A 110 7.91 16.10 0.66
CA ARG A 110 7.56 16.62 -0.66
C ARG A 110 7.51 18.15 -0.68
N GLU A 111 6.99 18.77 0.38
CA GLU A 111 6.92 20.22 0.51
C GLU A 111 8.31 20.85 0.72
N GLN A 112 9.15 20.24 1.55
CA GLN A 112 10.46 20.80 1.92
C GLN A 112 11.56 20.47 0.90
N PHE A 113 11.47 19.33 0.22
CA PHE A 113 12.50 18.79 -0.67
C PHE A 113 11.88 18.26 -1.97
N PRO A 114 11.33 19.14 -2.83
CA PRO A 114 10.61 18.73 -4.04
C PRO A 114 11.48 18.01 -5.08
N SER A 115 12.81 18.09 -4.97
CA SER A 115 13.75 17.34 -5.81
C SER A 115 13.84 15.85 -5.45
N VAL A 116 13.41 15.45 -4.25
CA VAL A 116 13.43 14.05 -3.83
C VAL A 116 12.23 13.32 -4.44
N PRO A 117 12.45 12.30 -5.28
CA PRO A 117 11.35 11.53 -5.85
C PRO A 117 10.68 10.71 -4.76
N LEU A 118 9.40 10.98 -4.52
CA LEU A 118 8.58 10.29 -3.53
C LEU A 118 7.36 9.65 -4.20
N PRO A 119 6.92 8.46 -3.75
CA PRO A 119 5.71 7.84 -4.26
C PRO A 119 4.48 8.72 -3.97
N GLU A 120 3.54 8.78 -4.92
CA GLU A 120 2.24 9.42 -4.72
C GLU A 120 1.46 8.65 -3.65
N VAL A 121 1.00 9.35 -2.61
CA VAL A 121 0.17 8.79 -1.55
C VAL A 121 -1.27 8.83 -2.03
N LEU A 122 -1.89 7.65 -2.17
CA LEU A 122 -3.30 7.54 -2.54
C LEU A 122 -4.20 7.68 -1.30
N TYR A 123 -3.82 7.03 -0.20
CA TYR A 123 -4.51 7.17 1.08
C TYR A 123 -3.67 6.63 2.23
N SER A 124 -3.85 7.15 3.44
CA SER A 124 -3.24 6.60 4.66
C SER A 124 -4.17 6.72 5.86
N TRP A 125 -4.14 5.73 6.76
CA TRP A 125 -4.97 5.73 7.95
C TRP A 125 -4.38 4.90 9.09
N ASN A 126 -4.90 5.14 10.29
CA ASN A 126 -4.67 4.32 11.47
C ASN A 126 -5.81 3.31 11.66
N ASP A 127 -5.45 2.10 12.04
CA ASP A 127 -6.35 1.03 12.48
C ASP A 127 -6.00 0.64 13.92
N PRO A 128 -6.59 1.32 14.91
CA PRO A 128 -6.31 1.04 16.33
C PRO A 128 -6.70 -0.37 16.75
N ALA A 129 -7.76 -0.94 16.18
CA ALA A 129 -8.25 -2.27 16.56
C ALA A 129 -7.25 -3.38 16.20
N MET A 130 -6.47 -3.18 15.14
CA MET A 130 -5.37 -4.08 14.77
C MET A 130 -3.99 -3.57 15.18
N HIS A 131 -3.90 -2.43 15.85
CA HIS A 131 -2.64 -1.74 16.13
C HIS A 131 -1.78 -1.59 14.85
N ARG A 132 -2.39 -1.11 13.76
CA ARG A 132 -1.74 -0.92 12.46
C ARG A 132 -1.89 0.49 11.91
N THR A 133 -0.91 0.91 11.12
CA THR A 133 -1.06 1.96 10.13
C THR A 133 -1.08 1.33 8.75
N PHE A 134 -1.90 1.88 7.86
CA PHE A 134 -1.90 1.53 6.46
C PHE A 134 -1.53 2.74 5.60
N LEU A 135 -0.78 2.47 4.55
CA LEU A 135 -0.41 3.45 3.54
C LEU A 135 -0.56 2.81 2.16
N ILE A 136 -1.41 3.40 1.33
CA ILE A 136 -1.56 3.04 -0.08
C ILE A 136 -0.85 4.10 -0.91
N THR A 137 0.06 3.67 -1.78
CA THR A 137 0.77 4.53 -2.72
C THR A 137 0.63 4.02 -4.14
N ARG A 138 0.78 4.91 -5.12
CA ARG A 138 1.07 4.50 -6.50
C ARG A 138 2.32 3.64 -6.53
N ARG A 139 2.33 2.62 -7.38
CA ARG A 139 3.50 1.79 -7.59
C ARG A 139 4.59 2.59 -8.29
N VAL A 140 5.79 2.52 -7.75
CA VAL A 140 6.99 3.03 -8.42
C VAL A 140 7.64 1.86 -9.16
N TYR A 141 7.64 1.94 -10.48
CA TYR A 141 8.29 0.95 -11.35
C TYR A 141 9.79 1.23 -11.41
N ALA A 142 10.53 0.64 -10.48
CA ALA A 142 11.97 0.81 -10.36
C ALA A 142 12.66 -0.47 -9.89
N ARG A 143 13.98 -0.50 -10.01
CA ARG A 143 14.86 -1.51 -9.40
C ARG A 143 15.42 -0.97 -8.10
N THR A 144 15.58 -1.83 -7.09
CA THR A 144 16.31 -1.46 -5.89
C THR A 144 17.76 -1.17 -6.23
N LEU A 145 18.41 -0.26 -5.49
CA LEU A 145 19.81 0.09 -5.73
C LEU A 145 20.71 -1.15 -5.68
N ASN A 146 20.47 -2.05 -4.72
CA ASN A 146 21.23 -3.32 -4.62
C ASN A 146 21.10 -4.18 -5.89
N ALA A 147 19.88 -4.28 -6.45
CA ALA A 147 19.67 -5.04 -7.68
C ALA A 147 20.31 -4.36 -8.88
N ALA A 148 20.30 -3.02 -8.95
CA ALA A 148 20.90 -2.25 -10.04
C ALA A 148 22.43 -2.16 -9.94
N TRP A 149 23.00 -2.24 -8.74
CA TRP A 149 24.42 -1.95 -8.46
C TRP A 149 25.42 -2.67 -9.38
N PRO A 150 25.26 -3.98 -9.70
CA PRO A 150 26.17 -4.70 -10.59
C PRO A 150 26.22 -4.12 -12.01
N ASP A 151 25.11 -3.56 -12.49
CA ASP A 151 24.96 -3.05 -13.85
C ASP A 151 25.45 -1.59 -13.99
N LEU A 152 25.71 -0.91 -12.87
CA LEU A 152 26.14 0.49 -12.87
C LEU A 152 27.64 0.62 -13.19
N SER A 153 27.96 1.59 -14.05
CA SER A 153 29.34 1.99 -14.30
C SER A 153 29.98 2.66 -13.08
N ALA A 154 31.31 2.74 -13.06
CA ALA A 154 32.03 3.45 -12.00
C ALA A 154 31.63 4.93 -11.89
N SER A 155 31.35 5.60 -13.02
CA SER A 155 30.88 6.99 -13.02
C SER A 155 29.47 7.11 -12.42
N GLN A 156 28.55 6.21 -12.77
CA GLN A 156 27.19 6.20 -12.21
C GLN A 156 27.21 5.96 -10.69
N ARG A 157 28.01 5.00 -10.21
CA ARG A 157 28.18 4.75 -8.77
C ARG A 157 28.72 5.99 -8.05
N LYS A 158 29.67 6.71 -8.67
CA LYS A 158 30.23 7.95 -8.11
C LYS A 158 29.19 9.06 -8.05
N THR A 159 28.39 9.27 -9.09
CA THR A 159 27.31 10.26 -9.09
C THR A 159 26.30 9.99 -7.98
N ILE A 160 25.83 8.75 -7.84
CA ILE A 160 24.88 8.35 -6.77
C ILE A 160 25.46 8.62 -5.38
N ALA A 161 26.76 8.40 -5.19
CA ALA A 161 27.43 8.67 -3.91
C ALA A 161 27.57 10.17 -3.60
N VAL A 162 27.59 11.03 -4.62
CA VAL A 162 27.73 12.49 -4.47
C VAL A 162 26.37 13.18 -4.30
N GLU A 163 25.31 12.67 -4.95
CA GLU A 163 23.93 13.19 -4.82
C GLU A 163 23.26 12.86 -3.47
N GLY A 164 23.94 12.12 -2.58
CA GLY A 164 23.46 11.79 -1.24
C GLY A 164 23.72 12.85 -0.15
N HIS A 165 24.15 14.07 -0.51
CA HIS A 165 24.47 15.17 0.40
C HIS A 165 23.55 16.38 0.21
#